data_AF-A0A225UW33-F1
#
_entry.id   AF-A0A225UW33-F1
#
_cell.length_a   1.000
_cell.length_b   1.000
_cell.length_c   1.000
_cell.angle_alpha   90.00
_cell.angle_beta   90.00
_cell.angle_gamma   90.00
#
_symmetry.space_group_name_H-M   'P 1'
#
loop_
_entity.id
_entity.type
_entity.pdbx_description
1 polymer ?
#
loop_
_entity_poly.entity_id
_entity_poly.type
_entity_poly.pdbx_seq_one_letter_code
_entity_poly.pdbx_strand_id
1 'polypeptide(L)'
;MADNQTELREFGEDLRRARTILIKIGTEIVHSPEGLLAMGQIGNIVEQIVMLHMRGHNIILVSSGSITIGKMVLHRQHLLSGSMQSHLGGQMDGNVQFYEKACAAAGQSGL
;
A
#
# COMPACT_ATOMS: atom_id res chain seq x y z
N MET A 1 -13.99 -21.15 23.51
CA MET A 1 -15.00 -20.32 22.81
C MET A 1 -15.43 -19.10 23.63
N ALA A 2 -15.66 -19.21 24.95
CA ALA A 2 -15.97 -18.05 25.79
C ALA A 2 -14.79 -17.06 25.91
N ASP A 3 -13.57 -17.58 25.99
CA ASP A 3 -12.32 -16.83 26.15
C ASP A 3 -12.07 -15.78 25.04
N ASN A 4 -12.17 -16.23 23.78
CA ASN A 4 -11.97 -15.39 22.60
C ASN A 4 -13.02 -14.27 22.43
N GLN A 5 -14.23 -14.44 22.97
CA GLN A 5 -15.24 -13.37 22.94
C GLN A 5 -14.96 -12.30 23.98
N THR A 6 -14.35 -12.66 25.11
CA THR A 6 -13.96 -11.71 26.16
C THR A 6 -12.80 -10.85 25.67
N GLU A 7 -11.76 -11.46 25.10
CA GLU A 7 -10.61 -10.72 24.54
C GLU A 7 -11.03 -9.72 23.45
N LEU A 8 -11.93 -10.12 22.55
CA LEU A 8 -12.45 -9.22 21.51
C LEU A 8 -13.25 -8.04 22.08
N ARG A 9 -13.98 -8.25 23.19
CA ARG A 9 -14.72 -7.19 23.87
C ARG A 9 -13.77 -6.22 24.57
N GLU A 10 -12.76 -6.76 25.25
CA GLU A 10 -11.72 -5.97 25.92
C GLU A 10 -10.93 -5.13 24.91
N PHE A 11 -10.50 -5.72 23.80
CA PHE A 11 -9.85 -5.01 22.71
C PHE A 11 -10.72 -3.87 22.15
N GLY A 12 -12.02 -4.09 22.01
CA GLY A 12 -12.96 -3.07 21.56
C GLY A 12 -13.13 -1.91 22.55
N GLU A 13 -13.09 -2.17 23.86
CA GLU A 13 -13.06 -1.12 24.89
C GLU A 13 -11.76 -0.33 24.88
N ASP A 14 -10.62 -1.01 24.74
CA ASP A 14 -9.32 -0.34 24.64
C ASP A 14 -9.26 0.58 23.42
N LEU A 15 -9.75 0.11 22.27
CA LEU A 15 -9.82 0.91 21.06
C LEU A 15 -10.74 2.13 21.21
N ARG A 16 -11.88 2.00 21.91
CA ARG A 16 -12.79 3.12 22.22
C ARG A 16 -12.13 4.18 23.10
N ARG A 17 -11.27 3.78 24.03
CA ARG A 17 -10.60 4.69 24.98
C ARG A 17 -9.29 5.25 24.45
N ALA A 18 -8.71 4.62 23.42
CA ALA A 18 -7.44 5.03 22.85
C ALA A 18 -7.51 6.44 22.27
N ARG A 19 -6.63 7.35 22.72
CA ARG A 19 -6.52 8.69 22.12
C ARG A 19 -5.84 8.65 20.74
N THR A 20 -4.90 7.74 20.57
CA THR A 20 -4.11 7.60 19.35
C THR A 20 -4.10 6.14 18.93
N ILE A 21 -4.36 5.88 17.66
CA ILE A 21 -4.42 4.54 17.08
C ILE A 21 -3.37 4.48 15.97
N LEU A 22 -2.41 3.56 16.11
CA LEU A 22 -1.46 3.23 15.05
C LEU A 22 -2.02 2.07 14.23
N ILE A 23 -2.16 2.28 12.92
CA ILE A 23 -2.66 1.28 11.99
C ILE A 23 -1.51 0.88 11.08
N LYS A 24 -1.04 -0.36 11.21
CA LYS A 24 -0.04 -0.93 10.30
C LYS A 24 -0.76 -1.64 9.16
N ILE A 25 -0.42 -1.27 7.93
CA ILE A 25 -0.92 -1.95 6.73
C ILE A 25 0.24 -2.71 6.07
N GLY A 26 0.07 -4.02 5.89
CA GLY A 26 1.02 -4.89 5.20
C GLY A 26 0.94 -4.75 3.67
N THR A 27 1.99 -5.14 2.94
CA THR A 27 2.03 -5.08 1.47
C THR A 27 0.88 -5.86 0.83
N GLU A 28 0.55 -7.04 1.35
CA GLU A 28 -0.50 -7.90 0.82
C GLU A 28 -1.91 -7.31 0.96
N ILE A 29 -2.13 -6.38 1.89
CA ILE A 29 -3.44 -5.74 2.09
C ILE A 29 -3.73 -4.69 1.01
N VAL A 30 -2.69 -4.11 0.41
CA VAL A 30 -2.85 -3.02 -0.57
C VAL A 30 -2.60 -3.47 -2.00
N HIS A 31 -2.31 -4.75 -2.22
CA HIS A 31 -2.05 -5.32 -3.54
C HIS A 31 -3.07 -6.40 -3.91
N SER A 32 -3.44 -6.44 -5.18
CA SER A 32 -4.20 -7.54 -5.76
C SER A 32 -3.26 -8.71 -6.09
N PRO A 33 -3.77 -9.93 -6.27
CA PRO A 33 -2.98 -11.08 -6.71
C PRO A 33 -2.22 -10.84 -8.03
N GLU A 34 -2.72 -9.92 -8.86
CA GLU A 34 -2.14 -9.50 -10.13
C GLU A 34 -1.04 -8.44 -9.98
N GLY A 35 -0.70 -8.05 -8.75
CA GLY A 35 0.37 -7.08 -8.45
C GLY A 35 -0.03 -5.61 -8.65
N LEU A 36 -1.32 -5.33 -8.88
CA LEU A 36 -1.89 -3.98 -8.92
C LEU A 36 -2.31 -3.53 -7.52
N LEU A 37 -2.68 -2.25 -7.37
CA LEU A 37 -3.24 -1.77 -6.10
C LEU A 37 -4.67 -2.30 -5.90
N ALA A 38 -4.93 -2.86 -4.71
CA ALA A 38 -6.27 -3.33 -4.31
C ALA A 38 -7.16 -2.15 -3.89
N MET A 39 -7.54 -1.31 -4.85
CA MET A 39 -8.25 -0.05 -4.61
C MET A 39 -9.53 -0.19 -3.78
N GLY A 40 -10.28 -1.29 -3.94
CA GLY A 40 -11.46 -1.57 -3.12
C GLY A 40 -11.14 -1.82 -1.64
N GLN A 41 -10.05 -2.55 -1.35
CA GLN A 41 -9.61 -2.77 0.03
C GLN A 41 -9.06 -1.48 0.63
N ILE A 42 -8.27 -0.73 -0.13
CA ILE A 42 -7.75 0.58 0.28
C ILE A 42 -8.92 1.53 0.61
N GLY A 43 -9.93 1.62 -0.25
CA GLY A 43 -11.11 2.46 -0.01
C GLY A 43 -11.85 2.10 1.28
N ASN A 44 -12.05 0.80 1.53
CA ASN A 44 -12.69 0.31 2.76
C ASN A 44 -11.86 0.67 4.02
N ILE A 45 -10.53 0.51 3.95
CA ILE A 45 -9.65 0.90 5.07
C ILE A 45 -9.70 2.41 5.31
N VAL A 46 -9.69 3.22 4.24
CA VAL A 46 -9.81 4.68 4.33
C VAL A 46 -11.14 5.07 4.99
N GLU A 47 -12.25 4.45 4.61
CA GLU A 47 -13.57 4.70 5.22
C GLU A 47 -13.55 4.39 6.74
N GLN A 48 -12.97 3.26 7.13
CA GLN A 48 -12.82 2.91 8.55
C GLN A 48 -11.94 3.89 9.32
N ILE A 49 -10.82 4.33 8.72
CA ILE A 49 -9.93 5.35 9.30
C ILE A 49 -10.67 6.67 9.49
N VAL A 50 -11.44 7.10 8.49
CA VAL A 50 -12.26 8.31 8.56
C VAL A 50 -13.28 8.20 9.69
N MET A 51 -13.96 7.06 9.85
CA MET A 51 -14.89 6.87 10.96
C MET A 51 -14.22 7.01 12.33
N LEU A 52 -13.01 6.47 12.51
CA LEU A 52 -12.26 6.61 13.76
C LEU A 52 -11.80 8.06 13.97
N HIS A 53 -11.31 8.72 12.93
CA HIS A 53 -10.90 10.12 12.99
C HIS A 53 -12.07 11.04 13.36
N MET A 54 -13.25 10.83 12.76
CA MET A 54 -14.47 11.58 13.07
C MET A 54 -14.97 11.38 14.51
N ARG A 55 -14.59 10.28 15.17
CA ARG A 55 -14.86 10.03 16.60
C ARG A 55 -13.85 10.72 17.53
N GLY A 56 -12.85 11.43 16.98
CA GLY A 56 -11.86 12.18 17.75
C GLY A 56 -10.56 11.42 18.04
N HIS A 57 -10.35 10.25 17.44
CA HIS A 57 -9.09 9.53 17.56
C HIS A 57 -8.00 10.16 16.67
N ASN A 58 -6.79 10.27 17.18
CA ASN A 58 -5.62 10.60 16.35
C ASN A 58 -5.13 9.34 15.65
N ILE A 59 -5.03 9.35 14.33
CA ILE A 59 -4.63 8.16 13.56
C ILE A 59 -3.20 8.33 13.05
N ILE A 60 -2.37 7.32 13.27
CA ILE A 60 -1.05 7.19 12.65
C ILE A 60 -1.09 5.98 11.71
N LEU A 61 -0.94 6.23 10.42
CA LEU A 61 -0.93 5.17 9.41
C LEU A 61 0.51 4.79 9.07
N VAL A 62 0.82 3.50 9.14
CA VAL A 62 2.13 2.95 8.73
C VAL A 62 1.93 1.95 7.61
N SER A 63 2.14 2.39 6.37
CA SER A 63 2.00 1.53 5.18
C SER A 63 3.31 0.86 4.79
N SER A 64 3.23 -0.33 4.20
CA SER A 64 4.32 -0.96 3.45
C SER A 64 3.90 -1.15 1.98
N GLY A 65 4.82 -1.53 1.11
CA GLY A 65 4.52 -1.78 -0.30
C GLY A 65 5.13 -0.78 -1.28
N SER A 66 5.97 0.15 -0.81
CA SER A 66 6.69 1.08 -1.68
C SER A 66 7.55 0.39 -2.73
N ILE A 67 8.15 -0.78 -2.44
CA ILE A 67 8.89 -1.55 -3.45
C ILE A 67 7.97 -2.01 -4.58
N THR A 68 6.79 -2.56 -4.26
CA THR A 68 5.86 -3.06 -5.28
C THR A 68 5.25 -1.92 -6.09
N ILE A 69 4.85 -0.83 -5.44
CA ILE A 69 4.40 0.41 -6.11
C ILE A 69 5.51 0.95 -7.01
N GLY A 70 6.74 0.98 -6.53
CA GLY A 70 7.90 1.41 -7.31
C GLY A 70 8.17 0.55 -8.53
N LYS A 71 8.06 -0.78 -8.41
CA LYS A 71 8.15 -1.69 -9.56
C LYS A 71 7.08 -1.34 -10.61
N MET A 72 5.85 -1.08 -10.19
CA MET A 72 4.77 -0.67 -11.11
C MET A 72 5.06 0.68 -11.78
N VAL A 73 5.53 1.68 -11.02
CA VAL A 73 5.89 3.01 -11.54
C VAL A 73 7.04 2.92 -12.55
N LEU A 74 8.12 2.25 -12.19
CA LEU A 74 9.32 2.14 -13.03
C LEU A 74 9.05 1.29 -14.27
N HIS A 75 8.28 0.20 -14.14
CA HIS A 75 7.87 -0.61 -15.28
C HIS A 75 7.04 0.20 -16.28
N ARG A 76 6.07 0.99 -15.79
CA ARG A 76 5.29 1.90 -16.63
C ARG A 76 6.18 2.92 -17.34
N GLN A 77 7.13 3.54 -16.63
CA GLN A 77 8.06 4.50 -17.21
C GLN A 77 8.96 3.86 -18.28
N HIS A 78 9.42 2.62 -18.05
CA HIS A 78 10.21 1.87 -19.01
C HIS A 78 9.42 1.58 -20.29
N LEU A 79 8.18 1.09 -20.17
CA LEU A 79 7.32 0.83 -21.33
C LEU A 79 7.03 2.11 -22.15
N LEU A 80 6.79 3.24 -21.47
CA LEU A 80 6.57 4.53 -22.12
C LEU A 80 7.83 5.07 -22.82
N SER A 81 9.01 4.82 -22.24
CA SER A 81 10.29 5.22 -22.85
C SER A 81 10.67 4.31 -24.02
N GLY A 82 10.25 3.03 -23.96
CA GLY A 82 10.55 2.02 -24.96
C GLY A 82 9.87 2.25 -26.30
N SER A 83 8.64 2.77 -26.30
CA SER A 83 7.95 3.14 -27.54
C SER A 83 8.65 4.25 -28.32
N MET A 84 9.32 5.18 -27.63
CA MET A 84 10.14 6.21 -28.28
C MET A 84 11.46 5.63 -28.78
N GLN A 85 12.14 4.81 -27.98
CA GLN A 85 13.42 4.21 -28.35
C GLN A 85 13.30 3.26 -29.55
N SER A 86 12.22 2.48 -29.63
CA SER A 86 11.97 1.59 -30.78
C SER A 86 11.74 2.38 -32.08
N HIS A 87 11.09 3.56 -32.00
CA HIS A 87 10.90 4.44 -33.15
C HIS A 87 12.22 5.09 -33.63
N LEU A 88 13.20 5.26 -32.73
CA LEU A 88 14.52 5.83 -33.02
C LEU A 88 15.57 4.77 -33.37
N GLY A 89 15.18 3.51 -33.53
CA GLY A 89 16.08 2.39 -33.90
C GLY A 89 16.85 1.76 -32.74
N GLY A 90 16.47 2.04 -31.49
CA GLY A 90 17.05 1.39 -30.30
C GLY A 90 16.48 -0.01 -30.06
N GLN A 91 17.31 -0.96 -29.63
CA GLN A 91 16.87 -2.27 -29.16
C GLN A 91 16.40 -2.20 -27.70
N MET A 92 15.19 -2.70 -27.44
CA MET A 92 14.64 -2.89 -26.11
C MET A 92 15.05 -4.25 -25.56
N ASP A 93 15.64 -4.29 -24.36
CA ASP A 93 15.89 -5.55 -23.65
C ASP A 93 14.63 -5.93 -22.85
N GLY A 94 14.05 -7.10 -23.15
CA GLY A 94 12.72 -7.48 -22.66
C GLY A 94 12.65 -7.85 -21.18
N ASN A 95 13.79 -7.87 -20.47
CA ASN A 95 13.89 -8.34 -19.09
C ASN A 95 14.55 -7.30 -18.18
N VAL A 96 13.88 -6.16 -17.99
CA VAL A 96 14.36 -5.12 -17.06
C VAL A 96 14.12 -5.53 -15.62
N GLN A 97 15.21 -5.79 -14.90
CA GLN A 97 15.22 -5.97 -13.47
C GLN A 97 15.47 -4.64 -12.77
N PHE A 98 14.53 -4.19 -11.94
CA PHE A 98 14.67 -2.96 -11.18
C PHE A 98 15.27 -3.23 -9.79
N TYR A 99 16.28 -2.45 -9.41
CA TYR A 99 16.86 -2.51 -8.07
C TYR A 99 15.81 -2.16 -6.99
N GLU A 100 15.70 -3.00 -5.97
CA GLU A 100 14.67 -2.84 -4.93
C GLU A 100 14.75 -1.49 -4.19
N LYS A 101 15.97 -0.96 -3.98
CA LYS A 101 16.15 0.37 -3.37
C LYS A 101 15.60 1.49 -4.25
N ALA A 102 15.79 1.39 -5.56
CA ALA A 102 15.25 2.35 -6.52
C ALA A 102 13.71 2.23 -6.57
N CYS A 103 13.18 1.01 -6.55
CA CYS A 103 11.74 0.77 -6.44
C CYS A 103 11.19 1.36 -5.15
N ALA A 104 11.80 1.09 -4.00
CA ALA A 104 11.37 1.64 -2.72
C ALA A 104 11.28 3.17 -2.80
N ALA A 105 12.33 3.84 -3.28
CA ALA A 105 12.36 5.29 -3.43
C ALA A 105 11.25 5.80 -4.38
N ALA A 106 11.10 5.18 -5.55
CA ALA A 106 10.08 5.56 -6.54
C ALA A 106 8.65 5.34 -6.02
N GLY A 107 8.42 4.30 -5.20
CA GLY A 107 7.11 4.02 -4.65
C GLY A 107 6.79 4.75 -3.36
N GLN A 108 7.77 5.33 -2.65
CA GLN A 108 7.49 6.18 -1.48
C GLN A 108 6.63 7.40 -1.85
N SER A 109 6.84 8.00 -3.02
CA SER A 109 5.99 9.10 -3.49
C SER A 109 4.59 8.68 -3.92
N GLY A 110 4.35 7.36 -4.08
CA GLY A 110 3.06 6.80 -4.45
C GLY A 110 2.26 6.26 -3.26
N LEU A 111 2.77 6.42 -2.03
CA LEU A 111 2.12 6.04 -0.78
C LEU A 111 1.49 7.23 -0.06
#